data_AF-A0A7Z0HBJ7-F1
#
_entry.id   AF-A0A7Z0HBJ7-F1
#
_cell.length_a   1.000
_cell.length_b   1.000
_cell.length_c   1.000
_cell.angle_alpha   90.00
_cell.angle_beta   90.00
_cell.angle_gamma   90.00
#
_symmetry.space_group_name_H-M   'P 1'
#
loop_
_entity.id
_entity.type
_entity.pdbx_description
1 polymer ?
#
loop_
_entity_poly.entity_id
_entity_poly.type
_entity_poly.pdbx_seq_one_letter_code
_entity_poly.pdbx_strand_id
1 'polypeptide(L)'
;MPNPTDTPDSQHNKPSQSEVDHSPKPAHATTGSSTTPKSRLTKSTNRTPKLVANGSRAFVWYILALVIVIIDQWTKWLAETKLTFHDPVPVIEPFLNWTLAYNYGAAFSFLADAGGWQKWFFSGLALLMSLFLIIYLIKAPRKATLLSFGLALVLGGAVGNLIDRLLHGHVIDFIHVHYADVWHYPIFNIADIGISIGVLLIVIDMLFLEKKREMPRS
;
A
#
# COMPACT_ATOMS: atom_id res chain seq x y z
N MET A 1 -46.25 -34.35 -7.22
CA MET A 1 -46.86 -35.54 -7.85
C MET A 1 -48.31 -35.62 -7.39
N PRO A 2 -49.31 -35.83 -8.27
CA PRO A 2 -49.31 -35.66 -9.72
C PRO A 2 -49.38 -34.14 -10.03
N ASN A 3 -50.27 -33.45 -10.79
CA ASN A 3 -51.41 -33.81 -11.68
C ASN A 3 -51.68 -32.66 -12.71
N PRO A 4 -52.31 -32.88 -13.89
CA PRO A 4 -52.32 -31.88 -14.99
C PRO A 4 -53.71 -31.65 -15.65
N THR A 5 -53.69 -31.28 -16.95
CA THR A 5 -54.74 -31.23 -17.99
C THR A 5 -55.76 -30.07 -18.02
N ASP A 6 -55.40 -29.04 -18.80
CA ASP A 6 -56.02 -28.61 -20.08
C ASP A 6 -57.54 -28.70 -20.33
N THR A 7 -58.07 -27.68 -21.02
CA THR A 7 -59.40 -27.65 -21.67
C THR A 7 -59.29 -27.13 -23.12
N PRO A 8 -60.08 -27.64 -24.09
CA PRO A 8 -59.79 -27.49 -25.52
C PRO A 8 -60.72 -26.53 -26.33
N ASP A 9 -60.38 -26.38 -27.61
CA ASP A 9 -61.23 -26.10 -28.78
C ASP A 9 -62.09 -24.82 -28.89
N SER A 10 -61.97 -24.18 -30.06
CA SER A 10 -63.07 -24.18 -31.06
C SER A 10 -62.67 -23.52 -32.39
N GLN A 11 -63.20 -24.04 -33.49
CA GLN A 11 -63.23 -23.36 -34.80
C GLN A 11 -64.67 -23.10 -35.24
N HIS A 12 -64.88 -21.95 -35.90
CA HIS A 12 -66.07 -21.67 -36.71
C HIS A 12 -65.70 -20.64 -37.79
N ASN A 13 -66.25 -20.58 -39.02
CA ASN A 13 -66.89 -21.52 -39.95
C ASN A 13 -67.48 -20.65 -41.08
N LYS A 14 -66.78 -20.55 -42.24
CA LYS A 14 -67.36 -20.24 -43.58
C LYS A 14 -68.03 -18.84 -43.81
N PRO A 15 -68.49 -18.51 -45.04
CA PRO A 15 -67.77 -18.61 -46.33
C PRO A 15 -68.02 -17.35 -47.24
N SER A 16 -67.34 -17.24 -48.40
CA SER A 16 -68.01 -17.14 -49.73
C SER A 16 -66.98 -17.06 -50.89
N GLN A 17 -67.46 -17.20 -52.12
CA GLN A 17 -66.71 -17.39 -53.37
C GLN A 17 -66.47 -16.07 -54.13
N SER A 18 -65.40 -16.03 -54.95
CA SER A 18 -65.46 -15.49 -56.32
C SER A 18 -64.24 -15.90 -57.15
N GLU A 19 -64.42 -16.93 -57.98
CA GLU A 19 -63.88 -17.17 -59.34
C GLU A 19 -62.37 -16.98 -59.67
N VAL A 20 -61.93 -17.60 -60.77
CA VAL A 20 -60.53 -17.72 -61.20
C VAL A 20 -60.37 -17.22 -62.63
N ASP A 21 -59.27 -16.52 -62.92
CA ASP A 21 -58.73 -16.39 -64.28
C ASP A 21 -57.24 -16.73 -64.32
N HIS A 22 -56.80 -17.36 -65.41
CA HIS A 22 -55.44 -17.86 -65.63
C HIS A 22 -54.87 -17.27 -66.93
N SER A 23 -54.03 -16.23 -66.83
CA SER A 23 -53.06 -15.91 -67.89
C SER A 23 -51.79 -15.22 -67.34
N PRO A 24 -50.59 -15.61 -67.81
CA PRO A 24 -49.33 -15.19 -67.17
C PRO A 24 -48.70 -13.94 -67.82
N LYS A 25 -48.04 -13.11 -67.00
CA LYS A 25 -47.00 -12.16 -67.45
C LYS A 25 -45.81 -12.15 -66.48
N PRO A 26 -44.57 -11.93 -66.97
CA PRO A 26 -43.36 -12.12 -66.18
C PRO A 26 -43.07 -10.94 -65.25
N ALA A 27 -42.49 -11.23 -64.08
CA ALA A 27 -41.97 -10.24 -63.14
C ALA A 27 -40.44 -10.37 -63.02
N HIS A 28 -39.76 -9.22 -63.03
CA HIS A 28 -38.31 -9.11 -63.12
C HIS A 28 -37.55 -9.72 -61.92
N ALA A 29 -36.41 -10.34 -62.19
CA ALA A 29 -35.41 -10.59 -61.17
C ALA A 29 -34.96 -9.26 -60.53
N THR A 30 -35.12 -9.13 -59.21
CA THR A 30 -34.66 -7.98 -58.44
C THR A 30 -33.75 -8.46 -57.32
N THR A 31 -32.48 -8.06 -57.37
CA THR A 31 -31.42 -8.54 -56.48
C THR A 31 -31.55 -7.92 -55.09
N GLY A 32 -32.22 -8.61 -54.16
CA GLY A 32 -32.34 -8.19 -52.77
C GLY A 32 -30.98 -8.22 -52.05
N SER A 33 -30.42 -7.05 -51.74
CA SER A 33 -29.13 -6.93 -51.07
C SER A 33 -29.24 -7.17 -49.56
N SER A 34 -28.46 -8.11 -49.05
CA SER A 34 -28.37 -8.43 -47.62
C SER A 34 -27.55 -7.37 -46.86
N THR A 35 -28.19 -6.27 -46.48
CA THR A 35 -27.59 -5.23 -45.63
C THR A 35 -27.52 -5.67 -44.17
N THR A 36 -26.53 -6.49 -43.84
CA THR A 36 -26.18 -6.84 -42.46
C THR A 36 -26.00 -5.56 -41.63
N PRO A 37 -26.71 -5.38 -40.50
CA PRO A 37 -26.54 -4.20 -39.67
C PRO A 37 -25.13 -4.19 -39.10
N LYS A 38 -24.30 -3.24 -39.56
CA LYS A 38 -22.95 -3.04 -39.02
C LYS A 38 -23.09 -2.66 -37.55
N SER A 39 -22.81 -3.61 -36.66
CA SER A 39 -22.69 -3.34 -35.23
C SER A 39 -21.66 -2.23 -35.04
N ARG A 40 -22.13 -1.04 -34.64
CA ARG A 40 -21.26 0.07 -34.29
C ARG A 40 -20.56 -0.36 -33.00
N LEU A 41 -19.39 -0.99 -33.12
CA LEU A 41 -18.47 -1.19 -32.01
C LEU A 41 -18.17 0.21 -31.46
N THR A 42 -18.88 0.56 -30.39
CA THR A 42 -18.49 1.62 -29.48
C THR A 42 -17.11 1.21 -28.98
N LYS A 43 -16.07 1.81 -29.56
CA LYS A 43 -14.68 1.49 -29.27
C LYS A 43 -14.42 1.83 -27.81
N SER A 44 -14.67 0.86 -26.93
CA SER A 44 -14.54 1.02 -25.49
C SER A 44 -13.08 1.36 -25.23
N THR A 45 -12.80 2.65 -25.09
CA THR A 45 -11.48 3.10 -24.72
C THR A 45 -11.30 2.66 -23.29
N ASN A 46 -10.56 1.55 -23.11
CA ASN A 46 -10.05 1.07 -21.82
C ASN A 46 -9.08 2.13 -21.27
N ARG A 47 -9.65 3.26 -20.84
CA ARG A 47 -9.00 4.28 -20.03
C ARG A 47 -8.83 3.64 -18.66
N THR A 48 -7.72 2.94 -18.49
CA THR A 48 -7.22 2.59 -17.16
C THR A 48 -7.31 3.86 -16.30
N PRO A 49 -8.01 3.82 -15.16
CA PRO A 49 -8.32 5.03 -14.42
C PRO A 49 -7.02 5.60 -13.88
N LYS A 50 -6.49 6.66 -14.51
CA LYS A 50 -5.21 7.29 -14.13
C LYS A 50 -5.21 7.53 -12.63
N LEU A 51 -4.39 6.77 -11.90
CA LEU A 51 -4.32 6.90 -10.44
C LEU A 51 -3.79 8.30 -10.13
N VAL A 52 -4.67 9.15 -9.62
CA VAL A 52 -4.32 10.51 -9.19
C VAL A 52 -3.32 10.37 -8.05
N ALA A 53 -2.11 10.89 -8.24
CA ALA A 53 -1.06 10.91 -7.21
C ALA A 53 -1.45 11.81 -6.03
N ASN A 54 -0.82 11.63 -4.87
CA ASN A 54 -1.05 12.42 -3.66
C ASN A 54 -0.96 13.94 -3.95
N GLY A 55 0.11 14.36 -4.63
CA GLY A 55 0.38 15.78 -4.89
C GLY A 55 0.40 16.57 -3.58
N SER A 56 -0.41 17.62 -3.47
CA SER A 56 -0.54 18.42 -2.24
C SER A 56 -0.98 17.62 -1.00
N ARG A 57 -1.61 16.44 -1.14
CA ARG A 57 -1.93 15.58 0.02
C ARG A 57 -0.69 14.91 0.64
N ALA A 58 0.46 14.90 -0.04
CA ALA A 58 1.72 14.46 0.57
C ALA A 58 2.10 15.29 1.82
N PHE A 59 1.66 16.55 1.89
CA PHE A 59 1.93 17.43 3.03
C PHE A 59 1.45 16.87 4.37
N VAL A 60 0.25 16.27 4.43
CA VAL A 60 -0.28 15.67 5.68
C VAL A 60 0.58 14.49 6.12
N TRP A 61 1.08 13.71 5.17
CA TRP A 61 1.99 12.59 5.43
C TRP A 61 3.40 13.05 5.85
N TYR A 62 3.88 14.22 5.37
CA TYR A 62 5.09 14.85 5.89
C TYR A 62 4.93 15.39 7.32
N ILE A 63 3.77 15.95 7.67
CA ILE A 63 3.48 16.35 9.05
C ILE A 63 3.49 15.12 9.98
N LEU A 64 2.93 13.97 9.54
CA LEU A 64 3.04 12.72 10.29
C LEU A 64 4.49 12.27 10.45
N ALA A 65 5.29 12.26 9.38
CA ALA A 65 6.71 11.91 9.45
C ALA A 65 7.49 12.84 10.41
N LEU A 66 7.20 14.14 10.40
CA LEU A 66 7.78 15.13 11.31
C LEU A 66 7.38 14.88 12.77
N VAL A 67 6.13 14.49 13.05
CA VAL A 67 5.68 14.10 14.40
C VAL A 67 6.45 12.86 14.89
N ILE A 68 6.69 11.86 14.03
CA ILE A 68 7.52 10.70 14.40
C ILE A 68 8.95 11.12 14.74
N VAL A 69 9.57 12.02 13.94
CA VAL A 69 10.91 12.56 14.23
C VAL A 69 10.93 13.30 15.58
N ILE A 70 9.94 14.15 15.85
CA ILE A 70 9.87 14.93 17.10
C ILE A 70 9.75 14.00 18.32
N ILE A 71 8.89 12.97 18.24
CA ILE A 71 8.73 12.00 19.34
C ILE A 71 10.02 11.20 19.53
N ASP A 72 10.61 10.68 18.46
CA ASP A 72 11.87 9.92 18.49
C ASP A 72 12.99 10.72 19.19
N GLN A 73 13.29 11.91 18.67
CA GLN A 73 14.36 12.76 19.20
C GLN A 73 14.11 13.20 20.65
N TRP A 74 12.85 13.48 21.02
CA TRP A 74 12.49 13.81 22.40
C TRP A 74 12.68 12.62 23.35
N THR A 75 12.29 11.41 22.94
CA THR A 75 12.48 10.20 23.75
C THR A 75 13.94 9.77 23.88
N LYS A 76 14.76 9.97 22.84
CA LYS A 76 16.21 9.74 22.88
C LYS A 76 16.93 10.72 23.82
N TRP A 77 16.61 12.01 23.73
CA TRP A 77 17.09 13.00 24.70
C TRP A 77 16.65 12.70 26.13
N LEU A 78 15.43 12.17 26.34
CA LEU A 78 14.97 11.74 27.66
C LEU A 78 15.77 10.52 28.14
N ALA A 79 16.12 9.57 27.27
CA ALA A 79 16.96 8.44 27.61
C ALA A 79 18.38 8.88 28.03
N GLU A 80 19.07 9.71 27.22
CA GLU A 80 20.40 10.25 27.54
C GLU A 80 20.43 11.05 28.86
N THR A 81 19.33 11.73 29.22
CA THR A 81 19.25 12.59 30.42
C THR A 81 18.66 11.91 31.66
N LYS A 82 18.31 10.61 31.59
CA LYS A 82 17.68 9.86 32.69
C LYS A 82 18.24 8.47 32.96
N LEU A 83 18.90 7.85 31.98
CA LEU A 83 19.42 6.49 32.10
C LEU A 83 20.95 6.50 32.18
N THR A 84 21.52 5.57 32.94
CA THR A 84 22.96 5.29 32.89
C THR A 84 23.24 4.33 31.72
N PHE A 85 24.39 4.48 31.05
CA PHE A 85 24.75 3.64 29.92
C PHE A 85 24.85 2.16 30.31
N HIS A 86 24.08 1.32 29.62
CA HIS A 86 23.94 -0.13 29.85
C HIS A 86 23.46 -0.54 31.26
N ASP A 87 22.87 0.38 32.02
CA ASP A 87 22.23 0.11 33.32
C ASP A 87 20.71 -0.08 33.10
N PRO A 88 20.14 -1.29 33.32
CA PRO A 88 18.73 -1.54 33.07
C PRO A 88 17.84 -0.98 34.18
N VAL A 89 16.86 -0.15 33.81
CA VAL A 89 15.80 0.34 34.70
C VAL A 89 14.51 -0.44 34.41
N PRO A 90 14.02 -1.27 35.35
CA PRO A 90 12.81 -2.08 35.13
C PRO A 90 11.54 -1.27 34.91
N VAL A 91 10.71 -1.75 33.98
CA VAL A 91 9.40 -1.14 33.64
C VAL A 91 8.27 -2.16 33.77
N ILE A 92 8.45 -3.35 33.20
CA ILE A 92 7.50 -4.47 33.30
C ILE A 92 8.32 -5.76 33.37
N GLU A 93 8.65 -6.22 34.57
CA GLU A 93 9.34 -7.51 34.76
C GLU A 93 8.45 -8.70 34.32
N PRO A 94 8.99 -9.75 33.69
CA PRO A 94 10.37 -9.94 33.22
C PRO A 94 10.56 -9.60 31.72
N PHE A 95 9.85 -8.59 31.21
CA PHE A 95 9.66 -8.36 29.76
C PHE A 95 10.24 -7.06 29.20
N LEU A 96 10.27 -5.97 29.97
CA LEU A 96 10.59 -4.62 29.48
C LEU A 96 11.41 -3.82 30.49
N ASN A 97 12.58 -3.38 30.04
CA ASN A 97 13.45 -2.42 30.69
C ASN A 97 13.63 -1.18 29.81
N TRP A 98 13.93 -0.04 30.44
CA TRP A 98 14.68 1.02 29.76
C TRP A 98 16.18 0.72 29.93
N THR A 99 16.97 0.77 28.88
CA THR A 99 18.41 0.46 28.95
C THR A 99 19.16 1.24 27.87
N LEU A 100 19.92 2.26 28.25
CA LEU A 100 20.61 3.14 27.29
C LEU A 100 21.73 2.40 26.56
N ALA A 101 21.71 2.45 25.23
CA ALA A 101 22.69 1.85 24.34
C ALA A 101 23.02 2.76 23.15
N TYR A 102 24.26 2.65 22.65
CA TYR A 102 24.75 3.43 21.51
C TYR A 102 25.09 2.52 20.33
N ASN A 103 24.30 2.62 19.27
CA ASN A 103 24.32 1.69 18.17
C ASN A 103 25.05 2.26 16.95
N TYR A 104 26.32 1.88 16.82
CA TYR A 104 27.21 2.24 15.72
C TYR A 104 26.95 1.44 14.42
N GLY A 105 25.86 0.64 14.38
CA GLY A 105 25.61 -0.34 13.31
C GLY A 105 26.21 -1.71 13.61
N ALA A 106 26.17 -2.15 14.88
CA ALA A 106 26.94 -3.29 15.39
C ALA A 106 26.65 -4.64 14.70
N ALA A 107 25.48 -4.80 14.08
CA ALA A 107 25.15 -5.96 13.24
C ALA A 107 26.11 -6.15 12.05
N PHE A 108 26.86 -5.11 11.67
CA PHE A 108 27.89 -5.14 10.62
C PHE A 108 29.31 -5.01 11.19
N SER A 109 29.51 -5.21 12.50
CA SER A 109 30.84 -5.14 13.12
C SER A 109 31.81 -6.24 12.65
N PHE A 110 31.32 -7.31 12.03
CA PHE A 110 32.17 -8.30 11.35
C PHE A 110 32.91 -7.75 10.10
N LEU A 111 32.67 -6.48 9.75
CA LEU A 111 33.36 -5.71 8.73
C LEU A 111 34.05 -4.46 9.32
N ALA A 112 34.21 -4.36 10.64
CA ALA A 112 34.64 -3.14 11.33
C ALA A 112 36.15 -2.84 11.30
N ASP A 113 36.99 -3.83 11.01
CA ASP A 113 38.46 -3.74 11.13
C ASP A 113 39.09 -2.61 10.30
N ALA A 114 38.35 -2.06 9.33
CA ALA A 114 38.73 -0.93 8.49
C ALA A 114 38.11 0.43 8.93
N GLY A 115 37.98 0.69 10.24
CA GLY A 115 38.00 2.06 10.78
C GLY A 115 36.73 2.91 10.66
N GLY A 116 35.58 2.42 11.16
CA GLY A 116 34.42 3.28 11.45
C GLY A 116 33.61 3.78 10.24
N TRP A 117 33.87 3.22 9.05
CA TRP A 117 33.15 3.53 7.80
C TRP A 117 31.62 3.38 7.91
N GLN A 118 31.14 2.58 8.87
CA GLN A 118 29.73 2.33 9.15
C GLN A 118 28.93 3.63 9.38
N LYS A 119 29.49 4.62 10.11
CA LYS A 119 28.82 5.92 10.34
C LYS A 119 28.45 6.55 9.00
N TRP A 120 29.40 6.61 8.06
CA TRP A 120 29.22 7.25 6.77
C TRP A 120 28.30 6.44 5.85
N PHE A 121 28.45 5.12 5.83
CA PHE A 121 27.59 4.24 5.03
C PHE A 121 26.13 4.29 5.47
N PHE A 122 25.84 4.11 6.78
CA PHE A 122 24.46 4.15 7.27
C PHE A 122 23.84 5.54 7.19
N SER A 123 24.63 6.61 7.37
CA SER A 123 24.14 7.98 7.12
C SER A 123 23.80 8.19 5.65
N GLY A 124 24.67 7.78 4.72
CA GLY A 124 24.44 7.88 3.28
C GLY A 124 23.23 7.07 2.81
N LEU A 125 23.08 5.85 3.32
CA LEU A 125 21.95 4.98 3.02
C LEU A 125 20.64 5.55 3.57
N ALA A 126 20.60 6.00 4.83
CA ALA A 126 19.41 6.59 5.44
C ALA A 126 19.01 7.91 4.75
N LEU A 127 19.97 8.74 4.34
CA LEU A 127 19.72 9.95 3.55
C LEU A 127 19.13 9.62 2.17
N LEU A 128 19.71 8.64 1.46
CA LEU A 128 19.26 8.22 0.13
C LEU A 128 17.85 7.60 0.20
N MET A 129 17.59 6.74 1.19
CA MET A 129 16.25 6.20 1.46
C MET A 129 15.25 7.29 1.82
N SER A 130 15.61 8.25 2.67
CA SER A 130 14.73 9.38 3.03
C SER A 130 14.35 10.22 1.81
N LEU A 131 15.33 10.57 0.95
CA LEU A 131 15.08 11.31 -0.29
C LEU A 131 14.20 10.50 -1.28
N PHE A 132 14.44 9.19 -1.39
CA PHE A 132 13.59 8.29 -2.19
C PHE A 132 12.15 8.28 -1.67
N LEU A 133 11.95 8.13 -0.36
CA LEU A 133 10.62 8.09 0.28
C LEU A 133 9.87 9.41 0.10
N ILE A 134 10.54 10.56 0.22
CA ILE A 134 9.98 11.89 -0.09
C ILE A 134 9.47 11.93 -1.55
N ILE A 135 10.32 11.58 -2.52
CA ILE A 135 9.96 11.61 -3.95
C ILE A 135 8.82 10.60 -4.25
N TYR A 136 8.81 9.45 -3.59
CA TYR A 136 7.82 8.40 -3.79
C TYR A 136 6.46 8.76 -3.16
N LEU A 137 6.43 9.37 -1.97
CA LEU A 137 5.22 9.76 -1.24
C LEU A 137 4.37 10.82 -1.99
N ILE A 138 5.01 11.69 -2.78
CA ILE A 138 4.33 12.63 -3.69
C ILE A 138 3.66 11.89 -4.85
N LYS A 139 4.34 10.86 -5.40
CA LYS A 139 3.90 10.05 -6.53
C LYS A 139 2.88 8.97 -6.14
N ALA A 140 2.88 8.53 -4.88
CA ALA A 140 2.00 7.49 -4.35
C ALA A 140 0.51 7.82 -4.63
N PRO A 141 -0.33 6.83 -4.97
CA PRO A 141 -1.73 7.09 -5.32
C PRO A 141 -2.52 7.72 -4.17
N ARG A 142 -3.32 8.75 -4.46
CA ARG A 142 -4.17 9.49 -3.51
C ARG A 142 -5.28 8.65 -2.85
N LYS A 143 -5.50 7.42 -3.33
CA LYS A 143 -6.39 6.40 -2.73
C LYS A 143 -5.62 5.35 -1.91
N ALA A 144 -4.29 5.31 -1.99
CA ALA A 144 -3.42 4.41 -1.23
C ALA A 144 -3.04 5.07 0.11
N THR A 145 -4.04 5.25 0.98
CA THR A 145 -3.85 5.89 2.29
C THR A 145 -3.00 5.03 3.22
N LEU A 146 -3.15 3.70 3.18
CA LEU A 146 -2.33 2.79 3.99
C LEU A 146 -0.86 2.81 3.55
N LEU A 147 -0.59 2.73 2.23
CA LEU A 147 0.74 2.97 1.66
C LEU A 147 1.34 4.29 2.15
N SER A 148 0.58 5.38 2.02
CA SER A 148 1.07 6.73 2.33
C SER A 148 1.34 6.91 3.83
N PHE A 149 0.54 6.28 4.70
CA PHE A 149 0.77 6.23 6.14
C PHE A 149 2.01 5.40 6.47
N GLY A 150 2.16 4.20 5.91
CA GLY A 150 3.34 3.36 6.09
C GLY A 150 4.64 4.05 5.64
N LEU A 151 4.63 4.68 4.46
CA LEU A 151 5.72 5.50 3.94
C LEU A 151 6.09 6.66 4.86
N ALA A 152 5.10 7.32 5.49
CA ALA A 152 5.35 8.40 6.44
C ALA A 152 6.02 7.90 7.74
N LEU A 153 5.64 6.72 8.24
CA LEU A 153 6.28 6.10 9.39
C LEU A 153 7.73 5.69 9.09
N VAL A 154 8.00 5.06 7.93
CA VAL A 154 9.37 4.72 7.52
C VAL A 154 10.20 5.98 7.30
N LEU A 155 9.65 7.02 6.67
CA LEU A 155 10.35 8.29 6.47
C LEU A 155 10.69 8.97 7.80
N GLY A 156 9.73 9.03 8.73
CA GLY A 156 9.93 9.62 10.05
C GLY A 156 11.03 8.90 10.82
N GLY A 157 10.98 7.56 10.86
CA GLY A 157 12.01 6.76 11.51
C GLY A 157 13.38 6.85 10.83
N ALA A 158 13.43 6.78 9.49
CA ALA A 158 14.67 6.92 8.74
C ALA A 158 15.35 8.28 8.93
N VAL A 159 14.56 9.36 9.11
CA VAL A 159 15.09 10.71 9.40
C VAL A 159 15.54 10.82 10.86
N GLY A 160 14.78 10.31 11.84
CA GLY A 160 15.22 10.30 13.25
C GLY A 160 16.56 9.57 13.42
N ASN A 161 16.63 8.33 12.94
CA ASN A 161 17.86 7.52 12.93
C ASN A 161 18.98 8.04 11.99
N LEU A 162 18.73 9.06 11.15
CA LEU A 162 19.76 9.78 10.41
C LEU A 162 20.31 10.96 11.22
N ILE A 163 19.46 11.69 11.95
CA ILE A 163 19.87 12.82 12.79
C ILE A 163 20.91 12.35 13.82
N ASP A 164 20.63 11.26 14.55
CA ASP A 164 21.57 10.71 15.53
C ASP A 164 22.96 10.43 14.92
N ARG A 165 22.97 9.78 13.75
CA ARG A 165 24.21 9.37 13.06
C ARG A 165 25.02 10.55 12.57
N LEU A 166 24.37 11.63 12.14
CA LEU A 166 25.05 12.87 11.75
C LEU A 166 25.65 13.56 12.99
N LEU A 167 24.85 13.77 14.04
CA LEU A 167 25.23 14.51 15.25
C LEU A 167 26.20 13.73 16.16
N HIS A 168 25.81 12.52 16.60
CA HIS A 168 26.52 11.72 17.60
C HIS A 168 27.36 10.59 16.99
N GLY A 169 27.07 10.18 15.75
CA GLY A 169 27.82 9.12 15.05
C GLY A 169 27.35 7.69 15.29
N HIS A 170 26.32 7.53 16.10
CA HIS A 170 25.62 6.29 16.42
C HIS A 170 24.11 6.59 16.45
N VAL A 171 23.29 5.60 16.77
CA VAL A 171 21.87 5.77 17.14
C VAL A 171 21.71 5.60 18.65
N ILE A 172 20.80 6.35 19.26
CA ILE A 172 20.47 6.25 20.67
C ILE A 172 19.31 5.24 20.83
N ASP A 173 19.62 4.07 21.39
CA ASP A 173 18.66 2.99 21.63
C ASP A 173 18.38 2.88 23.14
N PHE A 174 17.12 2.59 23.51
CA PHE A 174 16.71 2.61 24.92
C PHE A 174 15.56 1.65 25.29
N ILE A 175 14.83 1.12 24.31
CA ILE A 175 13.72 0.18 24.53
C ILE A 175 14.28 -1.24 24.54
N HIS A 176 14.33 -1.88 25.71
CA HIS A 176 14.93 -3.21 25.89
C HIS A 176 13.84 -4.23 26.24
N VAL A 177 13.42 -5.00 25.23
CA VAL A 177 12.48 -6.12 25.40
C VAL A 177 13.26 -7.42 25.62
N HIS A 178 12.88 -8.20 26.62
CA HIS A 178 13.56 -9.43 27.01
C HIS A 178 12.57 -10.48 27.58
N TYR A 179 13.08 -11.60 28.07
CA TYR A 179 12.36 -12.56 28.90
C TYR A 179 13.30 -13.10 29.97
N ALA A 180 13.29 -12.47 31.14
CA ALA A 180 14.29 -12.65 32.20
C ALA A 180 15.71 -12.57 31.61
N ASP A 181 16.64 -13.43 32.05
CA ASP A 181 17.99 -13.59 31.50
C ASP A 181 18.07 -14.64 30.37
N VAL A 182 16.93 -15.16 29.89
CA VAL A 182 16.87 -16.31 28.97
C VAL A 182 16.91 -15.87 27.50
N TRP A 183 16.35 -14.70 27.20
CA TRP A 183 16.28 -14.16 25.85
C TRP A 183 16.18 -12.63 25.87
N HIS A 184 16.90 -11.98 24.95
CA HIS A 184 16.89 -10.52 24.79
C HIS A 184 16.67 -10.18 23.32
N TYR A 185 15.79 -9.23 23.04
CA TYR A 185 15.71 -8.58 21.74
C TYR A 185 16.77 -7.47 21.67
N PRO A 186 17.37 -7.17 20.49
CA PRO A 186 18.25 -6.02 20.33
C PRO A 186 17.54 -4.73 20.80
N ILE A 187 18.22 -3.93 21.62
CA ILE A 187 17.67 -2.66 22.13
C ILE A 187 17.39 -1.73 20.95
N PHE A 188 16.26 -1.02 20.98
CA PHE A 188 15.75 -0.21 19.86
C PHE A 188 15.13 1.11 20.33
N ASN A 189 14.57 1.90 19.40
CA ASN A 189 13.95 3.20 19.67
C ASN A 189 12.61 3.41 18.91
N ILE A 190 12.03 4.62 19.01
CA ILE A 190 10.75 4.97 18.35
C ILE A 190 10.88 5.02 16.82
N ALA A 191 12.00 5.51 16.27
CA ALA A 191 12.26 5.46 14.84
C ALA A 191 12.28 4.02 14.29
N ASP A 192 12.81 3.04 15.04
CA ASP A 192 12.79 1.63 14.63
C ASP A 192 11.38 1.02 14.64
N ILE A 193 10.54 1.41 15.61
CA ILE A 193 9.11 1.08 15.62
C ILE A 193 8.43 1.67 14.37
N GLY A 194 8.71 2.93 14.05
CA GLY A 194 8.21 3.62 12.86
C GLY A 194 8.60 2.92 11.56
N ILE A 195 9.87 2.51 11.43
CA ILE A 195 10.36 1.73 10.30
C ILE A 195 9.66 0.37 10.23
N SER A 196 9.61 -0.38 11.34
CA SER A 196 9.09 -1.75 11.38
C SER A 196 7.59 -1.82 11.07
N ILE A 197 6.79 -0.96 11.70
CA ILE A 197 5.35 -0.86 11.42
C ILE A 197 5.13 -0.28 10.01
N GLY A 198 5.90 0.74 9.61
CA GLY A 198 5.79 1.35 8.29
C GLY A 198 6.01 0.35 7.15
N VAL A 199 7.06 -0.47 7.24
CA VAL A 199 7.35 -1.54 6.27
C VAL A 199 6.24 -2.60 6.26
N LEU A 200 5.76 -3.05 7.43
CA LEU A 200 4.65 -4.00 7.52
C LEU A 200 3.38 -3.48 6.82
N LEU A 201 3.04 -2.20 7.02
CA LEU A 201 1.86 -1.60 6.39
C LEU A 201 2.04 -1.37 4.88
N ILE A 202 3.26 -1.08 4.40
CA ILE A 202 3.58 -1.04 2.96
C ILE A 202 3.38 -2.44 2.33
N VAL A 203 3.89 -3.49 2.97
CA VAL A 203 3.74 -4.89 2.50
C VAL A 203 2.27 -5.31 2.46
N ILE A 204 1.49 -4.99 3.49
CA ILE A 204 0.03 -5.25 3.52
C ILE A 204 -0.70 -4.48 2.41
N ASP A 205 -0.32 -3.23 2.16
CA ASP A 205 -0.92 -2.38 1.12
C ASP A 205 -0.68 -2.94 -0.30
N MET A 206 0.52 -3.41 -0.57
CA MET A 206 0.90 -4.06 -1.84
C MET A 206 0.19 -5.40 -2.03
N LEU A 207 0.31 -6.33 -1.05
CA LEU A 207 -0.18 -7.70 -1.20
C LEU A 207 -1.71 -7.82 -1.27
N PHE A 208 -2.47 -6.98 -0.53
CA PHE A 208 -3.91 -7.20 -0.32
C PHE A 208 -4.83 -6.09 -0.82
N LEU A 209 -4.30 -4.89 -1.08
CA LEU A 209 -5.10 -3.68 -1.30
C LEU A 209 -4.81 -2.97 -2.63
N GLU A 210 -3.65 -3.18 -3.25
CA GLU A 210 -3.28 -2.56 -4.53
C GLU A 210 -4.22 -3.00 -5.66
N LYS A 211 -4.35 -4.31 -5.88
CA LYS A 211 -5.30 -4.91 -6.85
C LYS A 211 -6.77 -4.46 -6.63
N LYS A 212 -7.14 -4.07 -5.41
CA LYS A 212 -8.49 -3.55 -5.08
C LYS A 212 -8.69 -2.07 -5.44
N ARG A 213 -7.61 -1.32 -5.73
CA ARG A 213 -7.66 0.08 -6.21
C ARG A 213 -7.80 0.19 -7.72
N GLU A 214 -7.36 -0.83 -8.46
CA GLU A 214 -7.37 -0.85 -9.93
C GLU A 214 -8.73 -1.22 -10.53
N MET A 215 -9.50 -2.07 -9.84
CA MET A 215 -10.83 -2.47 -10.29
C MET A 215 -11.81 -1.26 -10.25
N PRO A 216 -12.53 -0.97 -11.36
CA PRO A 216 -13.65 -0.05 -11.32
C PRO A 216 -14.70 -0.55 -10.31
N ARG A 217 -15.29 0.38 -9.54
CA ARG A 217 -16.54 0.08 -8.83
C ARG A 217 -17.68 0.14 -9.85
N SER A 218 -18.35 -1.00 -10.03
CA SER A 218 -19.66 -1.11 -10.68
C SER A 218 -20.73 -0.39 -9.86
#